data_AF-A0A8B9BI80-F1
#
_entry.id   AF-A0A8B9BI80-F1
#
_cell.length_a   1.000
_cell.length_b   1.000
_cell.length_c   1.000
_cell.angle_alpha   90.00
_cell.angle_beta   90.00
_cell.angle_gamma   90.00
#
_symmetry.space_group_name_H-M   'P 1'
#
loop_
_entity.id
_entity.type
_entity.pdbx_description
1 polymer ?
#
loop_
_entity_poly.entity_id
_entity_poly.type
_entity_poly.pdbx_seq_one_letter_code
_entity_poly.pdbx_strand_id
1 'polypeptide(L)'
;KQLLSYVGNNFGSGVMKRNSLCRYFVGVLNKDSGQMEVYNAEIFNMQPLLSDNLIPDDTKDYQNKSFREKVDLCIEAFGTSKQKRALNSRRMNAVGNDMLNTAVTKAAANVIDAKGVTALIQDVAQDDVQNMSIFLPPCHEDADKPEHVYKFEDILSPAEYEALKGPAAAFINITPEEITKKTEEKSHCSFVLEELKFLPVDEKSRDHKARCLWFLDILVKFSFLKVIKKKHPMGPECPHIISRKLMKNFTSLTYNNGSVQNLISASMKTKITSYVIALALHINKFQIDLTVLQNDMKLHESRMMDIAKAMRLKISKAKGLPGLENDQNHKLGTLSLPLPAQKTSGNQRKRKKMN
;
A
#
# COMPACT_ATOMS: atom_id res chain seq x y z
N LYS A 1 7.96 -4.61 -51.60
CA LYS A 1 8.50 -5.99 -51.65
C LYS A 1 9.90 -5.96 -51.07
N GLN A 2 10.10 -6.44 -49.84
CA GLN A 2 11.46 -6.64 -49.32
C GLN A 2 12.07 -7.85 -50.02
N LEU A 3 13.26 -7.69 -50.58
CA LEU A 3 14.06 -8.78 -51.13
C LEU A 3 14.75 -9.49 -49.96
N LEU A 4 14.39 -10.76 -49.71
CA LEU A 4 15.05 -11.58 -48.71
C LEU A 4 16.28 -12.24 -49.36
N SER A 5 17.47 -11.90 -48.89
CA SER A 5 18.72 -12.56 -49.30
C SER A 5 18.98 -13.77 -48.42
N TYR A 6 19.55 -14.84 -48.98
CA TYR A 6 19.93 -16.04 -48.24
C TYR A 6 21.41 -16.32 -48.44
N VAL A 7 22.07 -16.82 -47.39
CA VAL A 7 23.47 -17.29 -47.44
C VAL A 7 23.49 -18.79 -47.16
N GLY A 8 24.22 -19.54 -47.98
CA GLY A 8 24.38 -20.98 -47.85
C GLY A 8 25.77 -21.36 -47.40
N ASN A 9 25.88 -22.19 -46.37
CA ASN A 9 27.16 -22.73 -45.89
C ASN A 9 27.14 -24.27 -45.91
N ASN A 10 28.22 -24.88 -46.42
CA ASN A 10 28.47 -26.33 -46.37
C ASN A 10 29.50 -26.73 -45.28
N PHE A 11 30.03 -25.78 -44.51
CA PHE A 11 30.94 -25.98 -43.37
C PHE A 11 30.57 -25.08 -42.16
N GLY A 12 30.97 -25.48 -40.94
CA GLY A 12 30.82 -24.67 -39.72
C GLY A 12 29.97 -25.30 -38.60
N SER A 13 29.88 -24.61 -37.46
CA SER A 13 29.27 -25.11 -36.20
C SER A 13 27.76 -25.36 -36.25
N GLY A 14 27.06 -24.81 -37.26
CA GLY A 14 25.63 -25.01 -37.52
C GLY A 14 25.31 -26.09 -38.57
N VAL A 15 26.34 -26.73 -39.16
CA VAL A 15 26.16 -27.85 -40.09
C VAL A 15 26.24 -29.15 -39.28
N MET A 16 25.33 -30.10 -39.49
CA MET A 16 25.43 -31.41 -38.85
C MET A 16 26.83 -31.97 -39.10
N LYS A 17 27.61 -32.23 -38.04
CA LYS A 17 28.99 -32.76 -38.08
C LYS A 17 29.15 -34.08 -38.87
N ARG A 18 28.06 -34.64 -39.39
CA ARG A 18 28.00 -35.86 -40.18
C ARG A 18 28.33 -35.62 -41.67
N ASN A 19 28.30 -34.37 -42.17
CA ASN A 19 28.52 -34.07 -43.59
C ASN A 19 29.98 -34.22 -44.07
N SER A 20 30.99 -34.15 -43.19
CA SER A 20 32.39 -34.30 -43.63
C SER A 20 32.79 -35.75 -43.92
N LEU A 21 31.97 -36.73 -43.53
CA LEU A 21 32.23 -38.17 -43.71
C LEU A 21 31.23 -38.84 -44.67
N CYS A 22 30.23 -38.11 -45.18
CA CYS A 22 29.20 -38.65 -46.05
C CYS A 22 29.24 -37.96 -47.42
N ARG A 23 29.23 -38.76 -48.50
CA ARG A 23 29.01 -38.26 -49.87
C ARG A 23 27.55 -38.43 -50.24
N TYR A 24 26.95 -37.38 -50.78
CA TYR A 24 25.57 -37.38 -51.21
C TYR A 24 25.49 -37.47 -52.73
N PHE A 25 24.51 -38.20 -53.21
CA PHE A 25 24.24 -38.33 -54.64
C PHE A 25 22.76 -38.15 -54.92
N VAL A 26 22.43 -37.52 -56.04
CA VAL A 26 21.08 -37.42 -56.56
C VAL A 26 20.93 -38.44 -57.68
N GLY A 27 20.03 -39.40 -57.48
CA GLY A 27 19.70 -40.41 -58.47
C GLY A 27 18.47 -40.01 -59.28
N VAL A 28 18.57 -40.03 -60.61
CA VAL A 28 17.42 -39.88 -61.52
C VAL A 28 17.17 -41.24 -62.17
N LEU A 29 16.06 -41.88 -61.81
CA LEU A 29 15.68 -43.20 -62.31
C LEU A 29 14.70 -43.08 -63.48
N ASN A 30 15.07 -43.63 -64.62
CA ASN A 30 14.13 -43.87 -65.71
C ASN A 30 13.38 -45.18 -65.45
N LYS A 31 12.07 -45.09 -65.22
CA LYS A 31 11.23 -46.22 -64.84
C LYS A 31 10.99 -47.22 -65.97
N ASP A 32 11.06 -46.75 -67.23
CA ASP A 32 10.78 -47.59 -68.40
C ASP A 32 12.00 -48.43 -68.80
N SER A 33 13.22 -47.89 -68.64
CA SER A 33 14.47 -48.62 -68.90
C SER A 33 15.08 -49.26 -67.65
N GLY A 34 14.60 -48.91 -66.45
CA GLY A 34 15.14 -49.38 -65.16
C GLY A 34 16.54 -48.84 -64.82
N GLN A 35 17.08 -47.92 -65.62
CA GLN A 35 18.42 -47.37 -65.44
C GLN A 35 18.39 -46.10 -64.59
N MET A 36 19.36 -45.96 -63.68
CA MET A 36 19.50 -44.82 -62.78
C MET A 36 20.80 -44.06 -63.05
N GLU A 37 20.67 -42.77 -63.35
CA GLU A 37 21.80 -41.85 -63.44
C GLU A 37 22.07 -41.22 -62.08
N VAL A 38 23.31 -41.23 -61.63
CA VAL A 38 23.69 -40.81 -60.27
C VAL A 38 24.67 -39.63 -60.35
N TYR A 39 24.28 -38.51 -59.76
CA TYR A 39 25.03 -37.26 -59.77
C TYR A 39 25.56 -36.92 -58.38
N ASN A 40 26.84 -36.60 -58.26
CA ASN A 40 27.44 -36.17 -56.98
C ASN A 40 26.86 -34.81 -56.56
N ALA A 41 26.47 -34.66 -55.30
CA ALA A 41 25.81 -33.47 -54.78
C ALA A 41 26.36 -33.04 -53.42
N GLU A 42 26.41 -31.71 -53.21
CA GLU A 42 26.78 -31.11 -51.93
C GLU A 42 25.55 -30.48 -51.26
N ILE A 43 25.44 -30.65 -49.94
CA ILE A 43 24.34 -30.10 -49.16
C ILE A 43 24.76 -28.77 -48.54
N PHE A 44 24.02 -27.71 -48.86
CA PHE A 44 24.18 -26.38 -48.27
C PHE A 44 23.05 -26.10 -47.28
N ASN A 45 23.42 -25.64 -46.08
CA ASN A 45 22.45 -25.11 -45.13
C ASN A 45 22.23 -23.63 -45.41
N MET A 46 21.01 -23.28 -45.82
CA MET A 46 20.63 -21.90 -46.15
C MET A 46 20.09 -21.20 -44.90
N GLN A 47 20.55 -19.98 -44.65
CA GLN A 47 20.01 -19.10 -43.61
C GLN A 47 19.61 -17.75 -44.23
N PRO A 48 18.46 -17.17 -43.83
CA PRO A 48 18.07 -15.85 -44.31
C PRO A 48 19.03 -14.80 -43.75
N LEU A 49 19.63 -14.04 -44.66
CA LEU A 49 20.44 -12.88 -44.32
C LEU A 49 19.51 -11.69 -44.13
N LEU A 50 19.21 -11.41 -42.86
CA LEU A 50 18.47 -10.20 -42.48
C LEU A 50 19.41 -9.01 -42.66
N SER A 51 19.18 -8.21 -43.70
CA SER A 51 20.03 -7.10 -44.15
C SER A 51 20.16 -5.94 -43.14
N ASP A 52 19.48 -6.03 -41.99
CA ASP A 52 19.23 -4.88 -41.12
C ASP A 52 20.13 -4.77 -39.89
N ASN A 53 21.14 -5.62 -39.72
CA ASN A 53 22.06 -5.49 -38.57
C ASN A 53 23.52 -5.77 -38.93
N LEU A 54 24.06 -5.00 -39.86
CA LEU A 54 25.48 -4.63 -39.77
C LEU A 54 25.55 -3.38 -38.89
N ILE A 55 25.40 -3.56 -37.58
CA ILE A 55 25.82 -2.52 -36.63
C ILE A 55 27.34 -2.46 -36.81
N PRO A 56 27.91 -1.37 -37.35
CA PRO A 56 29.35 -1.20 -37.34
C PRO A 56 29.77 -1.31 -35.87
N ASP A 57 30.89 -1.96 -35.58
CA ASP A 57 31.47 -1.92 -34.23
C ASP A 57 31.90 -0.47 -33.96
N ASP A 58 30.94 0.34 -33.52
CA ASP A 58 31.03 1.79 -33.50
C ASP A 58 31.79 2.18 -32.24
N THR A 59 33.10 2.04 -32.32
CA THR A 59 34.06 2.49 -31.31
C THR A 59 33.89 3.98 -30.95
N LYS A 60 33.16 4.75 -31.77
CA LYS A 60 32.73 6.14 -31.49
C LYS A 60 31.75 6.23 -30.31
N ASP A 61 30.89 5.23 -30.16
CA ASP A 61 29.86 5.18 -29.11
C ASP A 61 30.49 4.99 -27.72
N TYR A 62 31.70 4.42 -27.65
CA TYR A 62 32.45 4.31 -26.40
C TYR A 62 33.03 5.66 -25.93
N GLN A 63 33.35 6.57 -26.86
CA GLN A 63 33.94 7.87 -26.51
C GLN A 63 32.93 8.82 -25.88
N ASN A 64 31.67 8.77 -26.35
CA ASN A 64 30.59 9.63 -25.85
C ASN A 64 29.95 9.17 -24.53
N LYS A 65 30.29 7.97 -24.04
CA LYS A 65 29.75 7.43 -22.79
C LYS A 65 30.32 8.14 -21.57
N SER A 66 29.43 8.46 -20.63
CA SER A 66 29.77 9.02 -19.32
C SER A 66 30.71 8.07 -18.57
N PHE A 67 31.54 8.62 -17.66
CA PHE A 67 32.40 7.82 -16.79
C PHE A 67 31.61 6.70 -16.09
N ARG A 68 30.39 7.00 -15.65
CA ARG A 68 29.51 6.03 -14.99
C ARG A 68 29.06 4.90 -15.92
N GLU A 69 28.77 5.20 -17.18
CA GLU A 69 28.35 4.20 -18.18
C GLU A 69 29.52 3.29 -18.55
N LYS A 70 30.73 3.85 -18.64
CA LYS A 70 31.96 3.07 -18.83
C LYS A 70 32.19 2.11 -17.67
N VAL A 71 31.99 2.55 -16.43
CA VAL A 71 32.07 1.69 -15.23
C VAL A 71 30.99 0.61 -15.25
N ASP A 72 29.76 0.95 -15.62
CA ASP A 72 28.63 0.00 -15.70
C ASP A 72 28.89 -1.09 -16.75
N LEU A 73 29.47 -0.75 -17.90
CA LEU A 73 29.90 -1.71 -18.93
C LEU A 73 31.02 -2.63 -18.43
N CYS A 74 31.99 -2.10 -17.69
CA CYS A 74 33.04 -2.92 -17.07
C CYS A 74 32.48 -3.89 -16.02
N ILE A 75 31.50 -3.46 -15.23
CA ILE A 75 30.81 -4.33 -14.26
C ILE A 75 30.00 -5.42 -14.99
N GLU A 76 29.34 -5.07 -16.09
CA GLU A 76 28.56 -6.01 -16.91
C GLU A 76 29.44 -7.08 -17.58
N ALA A 77 30.59 -6.68 -18.13
CA ALA A 77 31.55 -7.61 -18.72
C ALA A 77 32.32 -8.42 -17.66
N PHE A 78 33.00 -7.74 -16.72
CA PHE A 78 34.01 -8.33 -15.83
C PHE A 78 33.65 -8.32 -14.34
N GLY A 79 32.52 -7.74 -13.95
CA GLY A 79 32.13 -7.64 -12.55
C GLY A 79 31.80 -8.98 -11.89
N THR A 80 31.90 -9.03 -10.57
CA THR A 80 31.47 -10.20 -9.78
C THR A 80 29.95 -10.37 -9.83
N SER A 81 29.44 -11.58 -9.56
CA SER A 81 27.99 -11.87 -9.52
C SER A 81 27.22 -10.90 -8.61
N LYS A 82 27.82 -10.50 -7.48
CA LYS A 82 27.25 -9.50 -6.55
C LYS A 82 27.14 -8.11 -7.20
N GLN A 83 28.17 -7.68 -7.92
CA GLN A 83 28.19 -6.38 -8.60
C GLN A 83 27.22 -6.36 -9.80
N LYS A 84 27.17 -7.44 -10.60
CA LYS A 84 26.20 -7.57 -11.70
C LYS A 84 24.75 -7.54 -11.20
N ARG A 85 24.46 -8.20 -10.07
CA ARG A 85 23.13 -8.14 -9.43
C ARG A 85 22.77 -6.73 -8.96
N ALA A 86 23.72 -6.02 -8.34
CA ALA A 86 23.50 -4.64 -7.90
C ALA A 86 23.27 -3.68 -9.09
N LEU A 87 24.00 -3.86 -10.18
CA LEU A 87 23.83 -3.10 -11.42
C LEU A 87 22.46 -3.35 -12.06
N ASN A 88 22.05 -4.62 -12.18
CA ASN A 88 20.72 -4.97 -12.70
C ASN A 88 19.59 -4.40 -11.84
N SER A 89 19.71 -4.45 -10.51
CA SER A 89 18.73 -3.82 -9.62
C SER A 89 18.64 -2.31 -9.84
N ARG A 90 19.77 -1.61 -10.00
CA ARG A 90 19.78 -0.17 -10.30
C ARG A 90 19.10 0.15 -11.64
N ARG A 91 19.39 -0.63 -12.70
CA ARG A 91 18.75 -0.46 -14.02
C ARG A 91 17.24 -0.70 -13.96
N MET A 92 16.80 -1.77 -13.29
CA MET A 92 15.38 -2.07 -13.12
C MET A 92 14.63 -0.95 -12.38
N ASN A 93 15.25 -0.37 -11.36
CA ASN A 93 14.66 0.75 -10.62
C ASN A 93 14.62 2.05 -11.45
N ALA A 94 15.61 2.29 -12.32
CA ALA A 94 15.64 3.44 -13.22
C ALA A 94 14.55 3.35 -14.31
N VAL A 95 14.44 2.20 -14.97
CA VAL A 95 13.38 1.96 -15.98
C VAL A 95 11.99 2.01 -15.35
N GLY A 96 11.84 1.50 -14.12
CA GLY A 96 10.63 1.66 -13.33
C GLY A 96 10.28 3.13 -13.12
N ASN A 97 11.27 4.00 -12.84
CA ASN A 97 11.05 5.42 -12.64
C ASN A 97 10.66 6.16 -13.93
N ASP A 98 11.24 5.83 -15.07
CA ASP A 98 10.91 6.47 -16.37
C ASP A 98 9.55 6.02 -16.91
N MET A 99 9.21 4.74 -16.76
CA MET A 99 7.86 4.23 -17.07
C MET A 99 6.83 4.82 -16.11
N LEU A 100 7.15 4.95 -14.82
CA LEU A 100 6.30 5.63 -13.84
C LEU A 100 6.14 7.11 -14.22
N ASN A 101 7.21 7.84 -14.55
CA ASN A 101 7.13 9.24 -14.96
C ASN A 101 6.30 9.43 -16.23
N THR A 102 6.48 8.57 -17.23
CA THR A 102 5.74 8.63 -18.50
C THR A 102 4.26 8.29 -18.29
N ALA A 103 3.97 7.26 -17.49
CA ALA A 103 2.61 6.89 -17.10
C ALA A 103 1.98 7.96 -16.20
N VAL A 104 2.75 8.63 -15.33
CA VAL A 104 2.33 9.74 -14.47
C VAL A 104 2.07 10.99 -15.31
N THR A 105 2.86 11.32 -16.33
CA THR A 105 2.54 12.43 -17.25
C THR A 105 1.30 12.14 -18.08
N LYS A 106 1.12 10.90 -18.54
CA LYS A 106 -0.06 10.47 -19.30
C LYS A 106 -1.31 10.38 -18.42
N ALA A 107 -1.15 9.97 -17.17
CA ALA A 107 -2.23 9.97 -16.17
C ALA A 107 -2.53 11.39 -15.66
N ALA A 108 -1.54 12.26 -15.47
CA ALA A 108 -1.75 13.66 -15.13
C ALA A 108 -2.52 14.37 -16.24
N ALA A 109 -2.16 14.16 -17.51
CA ALA A 109 -2.92 14.70 -18.64
C ALA A 109 -4.39 14.24 -18.65
N ASN A 110 -4.67 12.98 -18.29
CA ASN A 110 -6.02 12.43 -18.27
C ASN A 110 -6.80 12.71 -16.96
N VAL A 111 -6.12 13.05 -15.87
CA VAL A 111 -6.72 13.23 -14.53
C VAL A 111 -6.80 14.71 -14.11
N ILE A 112 -6.07 15.61 -14.78
CA ILE A 112 -6.25 17.06 -14.63
C ILE A 112 -7.68 17.49 -15.01
N ASP A 113 -8.34 16.77 -15.93
CA ASP A 113 -9.75 17.03 -16.29
C ASP A 113 -10.78 16.39 -15.34
N ALA A 114 -10.36 15.57 -14.37
CA ALA A 114 -11.33 14.82 -13.56
C ALA A 114 -11.14 14.81 -12.03
N LYS A 115 -9.93 14.99 -11.45
CA LYS A 115 -9.72 15.04 -9.97
C LYS A 115 -8.25 15.13 -9.47
N GLY A 116 -7.29 15.53 -10.30
CA GLY A 116 -5.86 15.20 -10.07
C GLY A 116 -5.07 15.95 -9.01
N VAL A 117 -5.45 17.18 -8.66
CA VAL A 117 -4.60 18.01 -7.77
C VAL A 117 -4.68 17.57 -6.30
N THR A 118 -5.78 16.94 -5.88
CA THR A 118 -5.98 16.53 -4.48
C THR A 118 -5.30 15.20 -4.11
N ALA A 119 -5.00 14.33 -5.08
CA ALA A 119 -4.39 13.02 -4.80
C ALA A 119 -2.85 13.08 -4.71
N LEU A 120 -2.21 14.02 -5.41
CA LEU A 120 -0.76 14.10 -5.51
C LEU A 120 -0.07 14.75 -4.29
N ILE A 121 -0.81 15.44 -3.43
CA ILE A 121 -0.27 16.00 -2.17
C ILE A 121 -0.14 14.91 -1.08
N GLN A 122 -0.82 13.77 -1.21
CA GLN A 122 -0.90 12.77 -0.13
C GLN A 122 0.28 11.80 -0.04
N ASP A 123 1.05 11.59 -1.13
CA ASP A 123 2.08 10.52 -1.18
C ASP A 123 3.54 11.01 -1.16
N VAL A 124 3.80 12.32 -1.08
CA VAL A 124 5.15 12.88 -0.82
C VAL A 124 5.40 13.14 0.67
N ALA A 125 4.42 12.90 1.55
CA ALA A 125 4.60 13.06 3.00
C ALA A 125 5.32 11.85 3.63
N GLN A 126 6.59 11.64 3.24
CA GLN A 126 7.54 11.09 4.19
C GLN A 126 7.86 12.19 5.22
N ASP A 127 7.45 11.94 6.46
CA ASP A 127 8.00 12.52 7.70
C ASP A 127 7.61 13.95 8.14
N ASP A 128 6.66 14.62 7.48
CA ASP A 128 6.21 15.94 7.98
C ASP A 128 5.04 15.85 8.96
N VAL A 129 5.34 16.12 10.23
CA VAL A 129 4.42 16.42 11.34
C VAL A 129 3.39 17.51 10.97
N GLN A 130 3.67 18.31 9.93
CA GLN A 130 2.89 19.47 9.48
C GLN A 130 1.59 19.10 8.72
N ASN A 131 1.46 17.89 8.17
CA ASN A 131 0.28 17.50 7.35
C ASN A 131 -0.75 16.61 8.08
N MET A 132 -0.66 16.47 9.41
CA MET A 132 -1.63 15.64 10.16
C MET A 132 -3.06 16.18 10.10
N SER A 133 -3.27 17.49 9.92
CA SER A 133 -4.60 18.12 9.84
C SER A 133 -5.47 17.55 8.71
N ILE A 134 -4.88 17.18 7.58
CA ILE A 134 -5.57 16.60 6.42
C ILE A 134 -6.18 15.23 6.76
N PHE A 135 -5.63 14.56 7.77
CA PHE A 135 -6.02 13.22 8.17
C PHE A 135 -6.89 13.20 9.43
N LEU A 136 -7.21 14.36 10.04
CA LEU A 136 -8.12 14.42 11.18
C LEU A 136 -9.59 14.41 10.70
N PRO A 137 -10.54 13.98 11.55
CA PRO A 137 -11.95 14.26 11.31
C PRO A 137 -12.17 15.78 11.26
N PRO A 138 -13.21 16.26 10.55
CA PRO A 138 -13.57 17.67 10.53
C PRO A 138 -13.65 18.25 11.95
N CYS A 139 -12.87 19.31 12.20
CA CYS A 139 -12.76 19.97 13.50
C CYS A 139 -13.48 21.32 13.44
N HIS A 140 -14.54 21.48 14.23
CA HIS A 140 -15.29 22.73 14.36
C HIS A 140 -14.76 23.49 15.59
N GLU A 141 -13.82 24.39 15.37
CA GLU A 141 -13.13 25.10 16.47
C GLU A 141 -14.04 26.07 17.23
N ASP A 142 -15.06 26.60 16.55
CA ASP A 142 -16.02 27.58 17.09
C ASP A 142 -17.21 26.91 17.80
N ALA A 143 -17.08 25.63 18.16
CA ALA A 143 -18.14 24.88 18.81
C ALA A 143 -18.33 25.31 20.28
N ASP A 144 -19.58 25.58 20.66
CA ASP A 144 -19.95 25.92 22.05
C ASP A 144 -19.98 24.71 23.00
N LYS A 145 -20.00 23.49 22.45
CA LYS A 145 -20.03 22.23 23.22
C LYS A 145 -18.96 21.25 22.72
N PRO A 146 -18.35 20.44 23.61
CA PRO A 146 -17.38 19.42 23.20
C PRO A 146 -17.93 18.46 22.14
N GLU A 147 -19.21 18.10 22.22
CA GLU A 147 -19.95 17.27 21.26
C GLU A 147 -19.92 17.79 19.83
N HIS A 148 -19.83 19.12 19.66
CA HIS A 148 -19.91 19.78 18.37
C HIS A 148 -18.54 20.06 17.74
N VAL A 149 -17.43 19.90 18.49
CA VAL A 149 -16.08 20.06 17.96
C VAL A 149 -15.79 18.97 16.91
N TYR A 150 -16.16 17.73 17.23
CA TYR A 150 -16.14 16.60 16.30
C TYR A 150 -17.54 16.04 16.17
N LYS A 151 -18.35 16.59 15.26
CA LYS A 151 -19.76 16.20 15.13
C LYS A 151 -19.88 14.71 14.80
N PHE A 152 -20.84 14.05 15.44
CA PHE A 152 -21.09 12.63 15.20
C PHE A 152 -21.42 12.34 13.73
N GLU A 153 -22.21 13.21 13.09
CA GLU A 153 -22.63 13.10 11.68
C GLU A 153 -21.45 13.14 10.68
N ASP A 154 -20.37 13.83 11.03
CA ASP A 154 -19.14 13.89 10.21
C ASP A 154 -18.34 12.58 10.30
N ILE A 155 -18.53 11.83 11.38
CA ILE A 155 -17.90 10.52 11.62
C ILE A 155 -18.76 9.42 10.98
N LEU A 156 -20.05 9.40 11.29
CA LEU A 156 -21.05 8.46 10.81
C LEU A 156 -22.29 9.22 10.32
N SER A 157 -22.53 9.19 9.00
CA SER A 157 -23.75 9.76 8.44
C SER A 157 -24.99 8.97 8.90
N PRO A 158 -26.19 9.57 8.91
CA PRO A 158 -27.41 8.89 9.34
C PRO A 158 -27.67 7.55 8.63
N ALA A 159 -27.42 7.49 7.32
CA ALA A 159 -27.59 6.25 6.54
C ALA A 159 -26.57 5.17 6.92
N GLU A 160 -25.33 5.56 7.23
CA GLU A 160 -24.31 4.63 7.70
C GLU A 160 -24.65 4.14 9.11
N TYR A 161 -25.09 5.03 10.00
CA TYR A 161 -25.49 4.71 11.36
C TYR A 161 -26.68 3.73 11.43
N GLU A 162 -27.67 3.91 10.56
CA GLU A 162 -28.80 2.97 10.48
C GLU A 162 -28.39 1.58 9.98
N ALA A 163 -27.44 1.51 9.04
CA ALA A 163 -26.91 0.23 8.56
C ALA A 163 -26.17 -0.57 9.66
N LEU A 164 -25.72 0.07 10.75
CA LEU A 164 -25.06 -0.60 11.87
C LEU A 164 -26.03 -1.38 12.77
N LYS A 165 -27.34 -1.16 12.66
CA LYS A 165 -28.34 -1.79 13.54
C LYS A 165 -28.27 -3.32 13.51
N GLY A 166 -28.16 -3.90 12.32
CA GLY A 166 -28.08 -5.36 12.14
C GLY A 166 -26.82 -5.96 12.78
N PRO A 167 -25.61 -5.53 12.34
CA PRO A 167 -24.37 -6.06 12.89
C PRO A 167 -24.16 -5.80 14.39
N ALA A 168 -24.66 -4.68 14.91
CA ALA A 168 -24.54 -4.33 16.32
C ALA A 168 -25.46 -5.16 17.24
N ALA A 169 -26.46 -5.86 16.71
CA ALA A 169 -27.37 -6.68 17.51
C ALA A 169 -26.62 -7.76 18.31
N ALA A 170 -25.51 -8.27 17.78
CA ALA A 170 -24.64 -9.23 18.47
C ALA A 170 -23.94 -8.64 19.70
N PHE A 171 -23.80 -7.32 19.80
CA PHE A 171 -23.23 -6.63 20.97
C PHE A 171 -24.30 -6.27 22.00
N ILE A 172 -25.55 -6.05 21.57
CA ILE A 172 -26.66 -5.73 22.46
C ILE A 172 -27.01 -6.92 23.36
N ASN A 173 -27.00 -8.13 22.80
CA ASN A 173 -27.41 -9.36 23.48
C ASN A 173 -26.23 -10.17 24.04
N ILE A 174 -25.04 -9.58 24.11
CA ILE A 174 -23.83 -10.29 24.48
C ILE A 174 -23.88 -10.70 25.96
N THR A 175 -23.57 -11.96 26.24
CA THR A 175 -23.48 -12.48 27.62
C THR A 175 -22.08 -12.26 28.20
N PRO A 176 -21.91 -12.17 29.54
CA PRO A 176 -20.59 -12.02 30.15
C PRO A 176 -19.65 -13.20 29.83
N GLU A 177 -20.20 -14.41 29.68
CA GLU A 177 -19.47 -15.61 29.25
C GLU A 177 -18.96 -15.52 27.81
N GLU A 178 -19.75 -14.90 26.91
CA GLU A 178 -19.29 -14.61 25.55
C GLU A 178 -18.20 -13.53 25.53
N ILE A 179 -18.27 -12.55 26.43
CA ILE A 179 -17.22 -11.52 26.55
C ILE A 179 -15.90 -12.17 27.00
N THR A 180 -15.92 -13.06 28.00
CA THR A 180 -14.70 -13.75 28.45
C THR A 180 -14.11 -14.61 27.34
N LYS A 181 -14.95 -15.40 26.66
CA LYS A 181 -14.53 -16.20 25.51
C LYS A 181 -13.91 -15.34 24.40
N LYS A 182 -14.55 -14.22 24.03
CA LYS A 182 -14.03 -13.30 23.00
C LYS A 182 -12.74 -12.59 23.42
N THR A 183 -12.54 -12.41 24.72
CA THR A 183 -11.30 -11.87 25.29
C THR A 183 -10.15 -12.87 25.12
N GLU A 184 -10.39 -14.15 25.41
CA GLU A 184 -9.42 -15.23 25.23
C GLU A 184 -9.04 -15.42 23.76
N GLU A 185 -10.03 -15.38 22.87
CA GLU A 185 -9.84 -15.48 21.41
C GLU A 185 -9.17 -14.24 20.79
N LYS A 186 -9.03 -13.13 21.54
CA LYS A 186 -8.57 -11.82 21.05
C LYS A 186 -9.30 -11.38 19.77
N SER A 187 -10.60 -11.68 19.70
CA SER A 187 -11.40 -11.49 18.48
C SER A 187 -11.86 -10.05 18.29
N HIS A 188 -11.84 -9.25 19.35
CA HIS A 188 -12.19 -7.82 19.38
C HIS A 188 -11.13 -7.01 20.12
N CYS A 189 -11.12 -5.69 19.91
CA CYS A 189 -10.19 -4.81 20.60
C CYS A 189 -10.51 -4.69 22.11
N SER A 190 -9.48 -4.49 22.94
CA SER A 190 -9.62 -4.48 24.40
C SER A 190 -10.56 -3.39 24.90
N PHE A 191 -10.49 -2.19 24.30
CA PHE A 191 -11.42 -1.10 24.58
C PHE A 191 -12.89 -1.52 24.40
N VAL A 192 -13.21 -2.24 23.32
CA VAL A 192 -14.58 -2.68 23.05
C VAL A 192 -15.03 -3.71 24.08
N LEU A 193 -14.16 -4.66 24.43
CA LEU A 193 -14.47 -5.69 25.42
C LEU A 193 -14.68 -5.10 26.83
N GLU A 194 -13.94 -4.06 27.18
CA GLU A 194 -14.14 -3.33 28.44
C GLU A 194 -15.46 -2.56 28.43
N GLU A 195 -15.76 -1.81 27.36
CA GLU A 195 -16.98 -1.01 27.26
C GLU A 195 -18.27 -1.84 27.16
N LEU A 196 -18.20 -3.06 26.60
CA LEU A 196 -19.33 -4.00 26.55
C LEU A 196 -19.76 -4.48 27.94
N LYS A 197 -18.88 -4.46 28.94
CA LYS A 197 -19.23 -4.78 30.34
C LYS A 197 -20.09 -3.69 30.98
N PHE A 198 -20.02 -2.46 30.45
CA PHE A 198 -20.68 -1.27 30.99
C PHE A 198 -21.73 -0.73 30.00
N LEU A 199 -22.55 -1.62 29.43
CA LEU A 199 -23.66 -1.21 28.57
C LEU A 199 -24.78 -0.54 29.40
N PRO A 200 -25.34 0.59 28.92
CA PRO A 200 -26.48 1.24 29.58
C PRO A 200 -27.71 0.32 29.68
N VAL A 201 -28.52 0.56 30.70
CA VAL A 201 -29.82 -0.11 30.87
C VAL A 201 -30.85 0.41 29.87
N ASP A 202 -30.79 1.70 29.54
CA ASP A 202 -31.67 2.33 28.55
C ASP A 202 -31.47 1.75 27.15
N GLU A 203 -32.55 1.29 26.51
CA GLU A 203 -32.51 0.56 25.25
C GLU A 203 -31.90 1.39 24.11
N LYS A 204 -32.27 2.68 24.02
CA LYS A 204 -31.77 3.59 22.96
C LYS A 204 -30.29 3.88 23.14
N SER A 205 -29.88 4.18 24.37
CA SER A 205 -28.48 4.44 24.71
C SER A 205 -27.61 3.20 24.55
N ARG A 206 -28.17 2.02 24.86
CA ARG A 206 -27.52 0.72 24.66
C ARG A 206 -27.32 0.40 23.18
N ASP A 207 -28.35 0.57 22.36
CA ASP A 207 -28.26 0.40 20.90
C ASP A 207 -27.23 1.37 20.30
N HIS A 208 -27.28 2.66 20.70
CA HIS A 208 -26.30 3.65 20.26
C HIS A 208 -24.87 3.24 20.60
N LYS A 209 -24.61 2.88 21.87
CA LYS A 209 -23.29 2.46 22.32
C LYS A 209 -22.83 1.20 21.57
N ALA A 210 -23.69 0.20 21.38
CA ALA A 210 -23.37 -1.02 20.65
C ALA A 210 -23.00 -0.76 19.18
N ARG A 211 -23.75 0.11 18.48
CA ARG A 211 -23.44 0.51 17.10
C ARG A 211 -22.09 1.21 17.00
N CYS A 212 -21.82 2.15 17.90
CA CYS A 212 -20.55 2.87 17.96
C CYS A 212 -19.37 1.93 18.26
N LEU A 213 -19.52 1.00 19.21
CA LEU A 213 -18.50 0.00 19.54
C LEU A 213 -18.23 -0.95 18.36
N TRP A 214 -19.27 -1.39 17.65
CA TRP A 214 -19.11 -2.24 16.48
C TRP A 214 -18.32 -1.53 15.37
N PHE A 215 -18.65 -0.27 15.09
CA PHE A 215 -17.93 0.50 14.08
C PHE A 215 -16.48 0.78 14.51
N LEU A 216 -16.24 1.04 15.81
CA LEU A 216 -14.89 1.18 16.36
C LEU A 216 -14.05 -0.08 16.14
N ASP A 217 -14.59 -1.25 16.49
CA ASP A 217 -13.91 -2.54 16.30
C ASP A 217 -13.57 -2.79 14.82
N ILE A 218 -14.49 -2.46 13.91
CA ILE A 218 -14.27 -2.57 12.47
C ILE A 218 -13.17 -1.62 11.99
N LEU A 219 -13.12 -0.37 12.46
CA LEU A 219 -12.04 0.57 12.12
C LEU A 219 -10.68 0.04 12.59
N VAL A 220 -10.60 -0.46 13.82
CA VAL A 220 -9.37 -1.05 14.38
C VAL A 220 -8.92 -2.25 13.53
N LYS A 221 -9.82 -3.20 13.27
CA LYS A 221 -9.53 -4.38 12.42
C LYS A 221 -9.11 -3.99 11.01
N PHE A 222 -9.82 -3.04 10.40
CA PHE A 222 -9.51 -2.53 9.08
C PHE A 222 -8.09 -1.96 9.03
N SER A 223 -7.66 -1.22 10.07
CA SER A 223 -6.33 -0.60 10.14
C SER A 223 -5.15 -1.59 10.04
N PHE A 224 -5.37 -2.87 10.31
CA PHE A 224 -4.36 -3.92 10.21
C PHE A 224 -4.23 -4.54 8.81
N LEU A 225 -5.14 -4.22 7.90
CA LEU A 225 -5.08 -4.70 6.52
C LEU A 225 -4.03 -3.90 5.74
N LYS A 226 -2.86 -4.48 5.50
CA LYS A 226 -1.80 -3.81 4.72
C LYS A 226 -2.25 -3.58 3.27
N VAL A 227 -2.50 -4.66 2.55
CA VAL A 227 -2.91 -4.65 1.13
C VAL A 227 -4.29 -5.27 1.01
N ILE A 228 -5.23 -4.53 0.41
CA ILE A 228 -6.62 -4.97 0.26
C ILE A 228 -6.81 -5.51 -1.15
N LYS A 229 -6.86 -6.84 -1.24
CA LYS A 229 -7.08 -7.58 -2.51
C LYS A 229 -8.54 -7.91 -2.78
N LYS A 230 -9.37 -7.96 -1.73
CA LYS A 230 -10.78 -8.37 -1.81
C LYS A 230 -11.67 -7.13 -1.91
N LYS A 231 -12.76 -7.23 -2.68
CA LYS A 231 -13.79 -6.18 -2.77
C LYS A 231 -14.51 -5.93 -1.43
N HIS A 232 -14.61 -6.96 -0.59
CA HIS A 232 -15.24 -6.92 0.74
C HIS A 232 -14.21 -7.37 1.80
N PRO A 233 -13.35 -6.46 2.29
CA PRO A 233 -12.25 -6.82 3.20
C PRO A 233 -12.72 -7.27 4.58
N MET A 234 -13.87 -6.78 5.04
CA MET A 234 -14.42 -7.05 6.37
C MET A 234 -15.39 -8.24 6.44
N GLY A 235 -15.55 -9.00 5.35
CA GLY A 235 -16.47 -10.13 5.28
C GLY A 235 -17.92 -9.75 4.97
N PRO A 236 -18.82 -10.74 4.88
CA PRO A 236 -20.24 -10.54 4.51
C PRO A 236 -21.06 -9.87 5.61
N GLU A 237 -20.65 -10.02 6.88
CA GLU A 237 -21.31 -9.41 8.05
C GLU A 237 -21.21 -7.87 8.05
N CYS A 238 -20.27 -7.30 7.29
CA CYS A 238 -20.10 -5.85 7.20
C CYS A 238 -21.03 -5.26 6.13
N PRO A 239 -21.93 -4.33 6.48
CA PRO A 239 -22.83 -3.71 5.51
C PRO A 239 -22.08 -3.05 4.37
N HIS A 240 -22.60 -3.19 3.14
CA HIS A 240 -21.94 -2.68 1.94
C HIS A 240 -21.67 -1.17 2.01
N ILE A 241 -22.56 -0.38 2.64
CA ILE A 241 -22.37 1.07 2.81
C ILE A 241 -21.14 1.40 3.66
N ILE A 242 -20.91 0.62 4.73
CA ILE A 242 -19.75 0.76 5.62
C ILE A 242 -18.48 0.32 4.90
N SER A 243 -18.51 -0.84 4.23
CA SER A 243 -17.37 -1.31 3.43
C SER A 243 -16.96 -0.27 2.38
N ARG A 244 -17.94 0.35 1.70
CA ARG A 244 -17.70 1.44 0.74
C ARG A 244 -17.05 2.66 1.41
N LYS A 245 -17.54 3.09 2.58
CA LYS A 245 -16.95 4.19 3.36
C LYS A 245 -15.49 3.89 3.71
N LEU A 246 -15.21 2.67 4.19
CA LEU A 246 -13.86 2.26 4.60
C LEU A 246 -12.87 2.35 3.44
N MET A 247 -13.23 1.75 2.31
CA MET A 247 -12.40 1.76 1.11
C MET A 247 -12.19 3.18 0.58
N LYS A 248 -13.25 3.99 0.51
CA LYS A 248 -13.17 5.36 -0.04
C LYS A 248 -12.34 6.31 0.83
N ASN A 249 -12.47 6.22 2.15
CA ASN A 249 -11.95 7.25 3.05
C ASN A 249 -10.62 6.89 3.71
N PHE A 250 -10.29 5.60 3.81
CA PHE A 250 -9.16 5.10 4.59
C PHE A 250 -8.20 4.19 3.80
N THR A 251 -8.22 4.26 2.47
CA THR A 251 -7.23 3.56 1.63
C THR A 251 -6.62 4.52 0.63
N SER A 252 -5.37 4.25 0.25
CA SER A 252 -4.71 4.89 -0.89
C SER A 252 -4.47 3.86 -2.00
N LEU A 253 -4.54 4.32 -3.25
CA LEU A 253 -4.21 3.47 -4.39
C LEU A 253 -2.69 3.42 -4.54
N THR A 254 -2.15 2.24 -4.69
CA THR A 254 -0.72 2.03 -4.98
C THR A 254 -0.55 1.15 -6.19
N TYR A 255 0.46 1.45 -7.01
CA TYR A 255 0.82 0.63 -8.16
C TYR A 255 1.92 -0.34 -7.75
N ASN A 256 1.63 -1.64 -7.75
CA ASN A 256 2.61 -2.66 -7.42
C ASN A 256 2.44 -3.87 -8.35
N ASN A 257 3.56 -4.41 -8.84
CA ASN A 257 3.62 -5.58 -9.72
C ASN A 257 2.65 -5.52 -10.92
N GLY A 258 2.55 -4.36 -11.59
CA GLY A 258 1.69 -4.21 -12.77
C GLY A 258 0.20 -3.99 -12.47
N SER A 259 -0.21 -3.93 -11.20
CA SER A 259 -1.62 -3.80 -10.80
C SER A 259 -1.84 -2.66 -9.81
N VAL A 260 -2.97 -1.96 -9.95
CA VAL A 260 -3.43 -0.96 -8.97
C VAL A 260 -4.12 -1.69 -7.81
N GLN A 261 -3.65 -1.46 -6.59
CA GLN A 261 -4.17 -2.09 -5.37
C GLN A 261 -4.46 -1.05 -4.29
N ASN A 262 -5.46 -1.31 -3.44
CA ASN A 262 -5.73 -0.49 -2.28
C ASN A 262 -4.78 -0.87 -1.14
N LEU A 263 -4.13 0.13 -0.54
CA LEU A 263 -3.19 -0.01 0.56
C LEU A 263 -3.67 0.86 1.74
N ILE A 264 -3.47 0.37 2.96
CA ILE A 264 -3.54 1.22 4.15
C ILE A 264 -2.13 1.73 4.45
N SER A 265 -1.84 2.93 3.99
CA SER A 265 -0.58 3.63 4.27
C SER A 265 -0.50 4.05 5.75
N ALA A 266 0.68 4.51 6.18
CA ALA A 266 0.87 5.03 7.54
C ALA A 266 0.00 6.28 7.83
N SER A 267 -0.22 7.12 6.82
CA SER A 267 -1.13 8.27 6.92
C SER A 267 -2.58 7.84 7.03
N MET A 268 -3.01 6.83 6.26
CA MET A 268 -4.36 6.24 6.41
C MET A 268 -4.54 5.59 7.78
N LYS A 269 -3.53 4.89 8.31
CA LYS A 269 -3.58 4.35 9.68
C LYS A 269 -3.77 5.47 10.71
N THR A 270 -3.07 6.59 10.53
CA THR A 270 -3.20 7.79 11.38
C THR A 270 -4.61 8.37 11.31
N LYS A 271 -5.17 8.47 10.09
CA LYS A 271 -6.55 8.89 9.87
C LYS A 271 -7.53 7.97 10.58
N ILE A 272 -7.41 6.65 10.42
CA ILE A 272 -8.26 5.68 11.11
C ILE A 272 -8.17 5.87 12.63
N THR A 273 -6.96 6.01 13.19
CA THR A 273 -6.78 6.24 14.63
C THR A 273 -7.49 7.50 15.11
N SER A 274 -7.42 8.60 14.36
CA SER A 274 -8.12 9.84 14.75
C SER A 274 -9.64 9.68 14.75
N TYR A 275 -10.20 8.90 13.81
CA TYR A 275 -11.63 8.56 13.79
C TYR A 275 -12.01 7.62 14.94
N VAL A 276 -11.15 6.66 15.30
CA VAL A 276 -11.34 5.79 16.47
C VAL A 276 -11.38 6.60 17.76
N ILE A 277 -10.45 7.54 17.93
CA ILE A 277 -10.42 8.45 19.09
C ILE A 277 -11.70 9.30 19.14
N ALA A 278 -12.11 9.89 18.02
CA ALA A 278 -13.31 10.72 17.95
C ALA A 278 -14.58 9.92 18.32
N LEU A 279 -14.69 8.69 17.83
CA LEU A 279 -15.81 7.81 18.16
C LEU A 279 -15.79 7.37 19.63
N ALA A 280 -14.61 7.04 20.16
CA ALA A 280 -14.45 6.70 21.58
C ALA A 280 -14.83 7.88 22.50
N LEU A 281 -14.55 9.12 22.11
CA LEU A 281 -14.97 10.32 22.85
C LEU A 281 -16.50 10.42 22.94
N HIS A 282 -17.22 10.13 21.85
CA HIS A 282 -18.69 10.09 21.87
C HIS A 282 -19.24 8.95 22.75
N ILE A 283 -18.52 7.82 22.86
CA ILE A 283 -18.93 6.70 23.72
C ILE A 283 -18.73 7.03 25.22
N ASN A 284 -17.61 7.66 25.58
CA ASN A 284 -17.19 7.88 26.97
C ASN A 284 -17.27 9.33 27.44
N LYS A 285 -18.35 10.05 27.08
CA LYS A 285 -18.62 11.42 27.56
C LYS A 285 -17.41 12.36 27.43
N PHE A 286 -16.71 12.30 26.30
CA PHE A 286 -15.57 13.15 25.94
C PHE A 286 -14.30 12.97 26.78
N GLN A 287 -14.15 11.81 27.43
CA GLN A 287 -12.93 11.40 28.11
C GLN A 287 -12.60 9.93 27.79
N ILE A 288 -11.37 9.66 27.36
CA ILE A 288 -10.95 8.32 26.96
C ILE A 288 -9.56 7.99 27.48
N ASP A 289 -9.30 6.71 27.73
CA ASP A 289 -7.96 6.22 28.01
C ASP A 289 -7.21 5.95 26.70
N LEU A 290 -6.21 6.80 26.42
CA LEU A 290 -5.39 6.70 25.22
C LEU A 290 -4.44 5.50 25.26
N THR A 291 -4.13 4.96 26.45
CA THR A 291 -3.20 3.82 26.57
C THR A 291 -3.85 2.52 26.13
N VAL A 292 -5.12 2.29 26.48
CA VAL A 292 -5.91 1.14 25.99
C VAL A 292 -6.03 1.19 24.46
N LEU A 293 -6.42 2.33 23.90
CA LEU A 293 -6.53 2.51 22.44
C LEU A 293 -5.17 2.42 21.73
N GLN A 294 -4.07 2.85 22.36
CA GLN A 294 -2.72 2.72 21.80
C GLN A 294 -2.35 1.26 21.61
N ASN A 295 -2.62 0.44 22.62
CA ASN A 295 -2.35 -1.00 22.60
C ASN A 295 -3.20 -1.68 21.51
N ASP A 296 -4.49 -1.33 21.44
CA ASP A 296 -5.41 -1.83 20.41
C ASP A 296 -4.98 -1.47 18.99
N MET A 297 -4.48 -0.25 18.77
CA MET A 297 -4.01 0.20 17.45
C MET A 297 -2.57 -0.25 17.12
N LYS A 298 -1.87 -0.87 18.08
CA LYS A 298 -0.44 -1.22 18.02
C LYS A 298 0.40 -0.03 17.52
N LEU A 299 0.23 1.12 18.16
CA LEU A 299 0.97 2.34 17.87
C LEU A 299 2.03 2.61 18.93
N HIS A 300 3.09 3.30 18.51
CA HIS A 300 4.05 3.84 19.46
C HIS A 300 3.39 4.97 20.26
N GLU A 301 3.74 5.08 21.54
CA GLU A 301 3.18 6.06 22.47
C GLU A 301 3.31 7.50 21.96
N SER A 302 4.47 7.86 21.41
CA SER A 302 4.67 9.19 20.82
C SER A 302 3.66 9.49 19.71
N ARG A 303 3.38 8.50 18.85
CA ARG A 303 2.45 8.67 17.72
C ARG A 303 1.01 8.86 18.20
N MET A 304 0.58 8.09 19.20
CA MET A 304 -0.75 8.28 19.81
C MET A 304 -0.88 9.68 20.42
N MET A 305 0.16 10.13 21.12
CA MET A 305 0.19 11.45 21.74
C MET A 305 0.19 12.59 20.71
N ASP A 306 0.88 12.41 19.59
CA ASP A 306 0.89 13.40 18.51
C ASP A 306 -0.48 13.53 17.86
N ILE A 307 -1.18 12.41 17.64
CA ILE A 307 -2.56 12.40 17.11
C ILE A 307 -3.51 13.06 18.11
N ALA A 308 -3.44 12.70 19.39
CA ALA A 308 -4.29 13.29 20.44
C ALA A 308 -4.08 14.81 20.58
N LYS A 309 -2.83 15.28 20.49
CA LYS A 309 -2.52 16.72 20.49
C LYS A 309 -3.01 17.40 19.21
N ALA A 310 -2.87 16.77 18.06
CA ALA A 310 -3.37 17.29 16.79
C ALA A 310 -4.92 17.41 16.81
N MET A 311 -5.59 16.50 17.52
CA MET A 311 -7.03 16.54 17.81
C MET A 311 -7.42 17.50 18.95
N ARG A 312 -6.49 18.33 19.43
CA ARG A 312 -6.70 19.32 20.51
C ARG A 312 -7.24 18.71 21.81
N LEU A 313 -6.86 17.47 22.12
CA LEU A 313 -7.23 16.84 23.39
C LEU A 313 -6.33 17.34 24.53
N LYS A 314 -6.94 17.60 25.69
CA LYS A 314 -6.23 17.81 26.94
C LYS A 314 -5.76 16.47 27.46
N ILE A 315 -4.46 16.31 27.64
CA ILE A 315 -3.87 15.03 28.09
C ILE A 315 -3.50 15.14 29.57
N SER A 316 -4.08 14.28 30.40
CA SER A 316 -3.76 14.14 31.81
C SER A 316 -3.19 12.74 32.10
N LYS A 317 -2.35 12.63 33.13
CA LYS A 317 -1.89 11.33 33.63
C LYS A 317 -2.82 10.90 34.76
N ALA A 318 -3.38 9.70 34.65
CA ALA A 318 -4.04 9.03 35.75
C ALA A 318 -3.05 8.04 36.37
N LYS A 319 -2.90 8.06 37.70
CA LYS A 319 -2.24 6.97 38.41
C LYS A 319 -3.23 5.81 38.45
N GLY A 320 -2.77 4.60 38.09
CA GLY A 320 -3.56 3.39 38.26
C GLY A 320 -3.99 3.20 39.71
N LEU A 321 -5.07 2.44 39.94
CA LEU A 321 -5.46 2.04 41.29
C LEU A 321 -4.26 1.40 42.01
N PRO A 322 -4.02 1.72 43.30
CA PRO A 322 -2.95 1.08 44.06
C PRO A 322 -3.26 -0.41 44.25
N GLY A 323 -2.52 -1.29 43.57
CA GLY A 323 -2.64 -2.75 43.75
C GLY A 323 -2.40 -3.64 42.53
N LEU A 324 -2.18 -3.10 41.33
CA LEU A 324 -1.80 -3.88 40.14
C LEU A 324 -0.35 -3.59 39.77
N GLU A 325 0.49 -4.61 39.70
CA GLU A 325 1.96 -4.58 39.52
C GLU A 325 2.46 -3.98 38.17
N ASN A 326 1.61 -3.26 37.43
CA ASN A 326 2.04 -2.45 36.30
C ASN A 326 1.72 -0.98 36.58
N ASP A 327 2.74 -0.26 37.02
CA ASP A 327 2.79 1.19 37.21
C ASP A 327 2.74 1.95 35.85
N GLN A 328 1.88 1.49 34.93
CA GLN A 328 1.63 2.17 33.67
C GLN A 328 0.83 3.42 33.99
N ASN A 329 1.48 4.58 33.90
CA ASN A 329 0.82 5.86 33.97
C ASN A 329 -0.18 5.96 32.81
N HIS A 330 -1.44 5.65 33.07
CA HIS A 330 -2.53 5.76 32.11
C HIS A 330 -2.66 7.22 31.66
N LYS A 331 -2.86 7.42 30.37
CA LYS A 331 -2.97 8.76 29.77
C LYS A 331 -4.41 8.97 29.33
N LEU A 332 -5.09 9.88 30.00
CA LEU A 332 -6.45 10.23 29.66
C LEU A 332 -6.44 11.39 28.67
N GLY A 333 -7.12 11.22 27.54
CA GLY A 333 -7.44 12.28 26.60
C GLY A 333 -8.85 12.80 26.90
N THR A 334 -8.96 14.10 27.20
CA THR A 334 -10.26 14.76 27.44
C THR A 334 -10.47 15.87 26.42
N LEU A 335 -11.65 15.92 25.82
CA LEU A 335 -12.06 17.04 24.97
C LEU A 335 -12.86 18.04 25.82
N SER A 336 -12.23 19.17 26.13
CA SER A 336 -12.83 20.22 26.96
C SER A 336 -12.68 21.58 26.29
N LEU A 337 -13.68 22.44 26.43
CA LEU A 337 -13.61 23.82 26.00
C LEU A 337 -13.11 24.72 27.15
N PRO A 338 -12.30 25.77 26.88
CA PRO A 338 -11.75 26.14 25.57
C PRO A 338 -10.69 25.15 25.07
N LEU A 339 -10.58 25.00 23.75
CA LEU A 339 -9.62 24.09 23.13
C LEU A 339 -8.17 24.53 23.44
N PRO A 340 -7.26 23.59 23.72
CA PRO A 340 -5.84 23.89 23.85
C PRO A 340 -5.28 24.59 22.60
N ALA A 341 -4.47 25.64 22.79
CA ALA A 341 -3.82 26.33 21.69
C ALA A 341 -2.94 25.37 20.87
N GLN A 342 -3.05 25.45 19.54
CA GLN A 342 -2.18 24.71 18.62
C GLN A 342 -0.74 25.17 18.83
N LYS A 343 0.10 24.30 19.41
CA LYS A 343 1.54 24.51 19.41
C LYS A 343 2.06 24.18 18.01
N THR A 344 2.18 25.18 17.13
CA THR A 344 2.97 25.04 15.91
C THR A 344 4.37 24.59 16.32
N SER A 345 4.84 23.47 15.79
CA SER A 345 6.20 22.94 16.03
C SER A 345 7.25 23.83 15.34
N GLY A 346 7.39 25.06 15.81
CA GLY A 346 8.49 25.94 15.48
C GLY A 346 9.73 25.45 16.20
N ASN A 347 10.50 24.57 15.54
CA ASN A 347 11.95 24.53 15.58
C ASN A 347 12.43 23.36 14.72
N GLN A 348 12.53 23.60 13.42
CA GLN A 348 13.44 22.83 12.58
C GLN A 348 14.83 22.94 13.21
N ARG A 349 15.32 21.84 13.80
CA ARG A 349 16.74 21.68 14.08
C ARG A 349 17.45 21.76 12.73
N LYS A 350 17.99 22.94 12.39
CA LYS A 350 18.90 23.13 11.26
C LYS A 350 19.97 22.03 11.35
N ARG A 351 19.90 21.06 10.45
CA ARG A 351 20.98 20.09 10.23
C ARG A 351 22.23 20.91 9.92
N LYS A 352 23.22 20.84 10.81
CA LYS A 352 24.56 21.38 10.56
C LYS A 352 25.08 20.68 9.30
N LYS A 353 25.29 21.43 8.21
CA LYS A 353 26.13 20.96 7.12
C LYS A 353 27.52 20.71 7.71
N MET A 354 27.99 19.47 7.63
CA MET A 354 29.43 19.20 7.75
C MET A 354 30.07 19.66 6.45
N ASN A 355 31.07 20.53 6.57
CA ASN A 355 32.01 20.83 5.50
C ASN A 355 32.98 19.67 5.33
#